data_AF-A0A9R0ZSN5-F1
#
_entry.id   AF-A0A9R0ZSN5-F1
#
_cell.length_a   1.000
_cell.length_b   1.000
_cell.length_c   1.000
_cell.angle_alpha   90.00
_cell.angle_beta   90.00
_cell.angle_gamma   90.00
#
_symmetry.space_group_name_H-M   'P 1'
#
loop_
_entity.id
_entity.type
_entity.pdbx_description
1 polymer ?
#
loop_
_entity_poly.entity_id
_entity_poly.type
_entity_poly.pdbx_seq_one_letter_code
_entity_poly.pdbx_strand_id
1 'polypeptide(L)'
;MEVLDLSRNQLVGTVPSWIGRLDHRCYLDLSNNTLVGEVPKSSKGLNTTRCSPDIDFTNMSLYLKRSGRSRHRRQHKHAPNVIAGTNNIVRSGSNNVLAGNDNTIIFGNDNAVSGSYQVVYGNNHVVTGSNHAASGSNHAASGSYHVVIGKHNIISGTHNDVGGSKNIVSGSKNVVSGSHNTVSGKNHFVTGHNKVVT
;
A
#
# COMPACT_ATOMS: atom_id res chain seq x y z
N MET A 1 38.22 -1.97 4.71
CA MET A 1 36.86 -2.29 5.18
C MET A 1 36.08 -1.02 4.97
N GLU A 2 35.08 -1.04 4.11
CA GLU A 2 34.30 0.15 3.77
C GLU A 2 33.01 0.12 4.59
N VAL A 3 32.72 1.21 5.30
CA VAL A 3 31.56 1.31 6.20
C VAL A 3 30.60 2.30 5.58
N LEU A 4 29.40 1.84 5.27
CA LEU A 4 28.30 2.67 4.80
C LEU A 4 27.18 2.60 5.83
N ASP A 5 27.15 3.58 6.74
CA ASP A 5 26.07 3.74 7.71
C ASP A 5 25.01 4.68 7.13
N LEU A 6 23.87 4.11 6.77
CA LEU A 6 22.67 4.83 6.34
C LEU A 6 21.57 4.69 7.39
N SER A 7 21.91 4.28 8.61
CA SER A 7 20.95 4.13 9.68
C SER A 7 20.32 5.47 10.06
N ARG A 8 19.10 5.42 10.60
CA ARG A 8 18.36 6.58 11.11
C ARG A 8 18.05 7.65 10.05
N ASN A 9 17.92 7.24 8.79
CA ASN A 9 17.41 8.08 7.73
C ASN A 9 15.90 7.87 7.51
N GLN A 10 15.33 8.58 6.55
CA GLN A 10 13.93 8.44 6.14
C GLN A 10 13.83 7.71 4.79
N LEU A 11 14.73 6.75 4.53
CA LEU A 11 14.72 5.99 3.28
C LEU A 11 13.45 5.16 3.18
N VAL A 12 12.76 5.23 2.04
CA VAL A 12 11.48 4.55 1.76
C VAL A 12 11.62 3.65 0.53
N GLY A 13 10.84 2.57 0.49
CA GLY A 13 10.83 1.62 -0.64
C GLY A 13 11.59 0.33 -0.34
N THR A 14 11.83 -0.48 -1.37
CA THR A 14 12.51 -1.77 -1.23
C THR A 14 14.02 -1.63 -1.27
N VAL A 15 14.73 -2.56 -0.62
CA VAL A 15 16.19 -2.67 -0.75
C VAL A 15 16.48 -3.10 -2.19
N PRO A 16 17.19 -2.30 -3.01
CA PRO A 16 17.47 -2.68 -4.39
C PRO A 16 18.33 -3.95 -4.47
N SER A 17 18.07 -4.80 -5.47
CA SER A 17 18.74 -6.10 -5.63
C SER A 17 20.26 -6.02 -5.83
N TRP A 18 20.77 -4.88 -6.29
CA TRP A 18 22.20 -4.62 -6.44
C TRP A 18 22.93 -4.47 -5.10
N ILE A 19 22.24 -4.16 -3.98
CA ILE A 19 22.86 -4.12 -2.65
C ILE A 19 23.40 -5.49 -2.23
N GLY A 20 22.73 -6.58 -2.65
CA GLY A 20 23.21 -7.95 -2.39
C GLY A 20 24.46 -8.34 -3.20
N ARG A 21 24.93 -7.51 -4.13
CA ARG A 21 26.13 -7.71 -4.97
C ARG A 21 27.33 -6.86 -4.53
N LEU A 22 27.21 -6.12 -3.43
CA LEU A 22 28.32 -5.34 -2.89
C LEU A 22 29.43 -6.29 -2.42
N ASP A 23 30.68 -5.87 -2.67
CA ASP A 23 31.88 -6.67 -2.42
C ASP A 23 32.01 -7.03 -0.92
N HIS A 24 32.64 -8.17 -0.61
CA HIS A 24 32.67 -8.79 0.73
C HIS A 24 33.42 -7.97 1.80
N ARG A 25 33.83 -6.75 1.49
CA ARG A 25 34.58 -5.84 2.38
C ARG A 25 33.74 -4.70 2.96
N CYS A 26 32.42 -4.73 2.76
CA CYS A 26 31.52 -3.62 3.12
C CYS A 26 30.60 -3.96 4.30
N TYR A 27 30.57 -3.07 5.30
CA TYR A 27 29.54 -3.04 6.35
C TYR A 27 28.47 -2.04 5.93
N LEU A 28 27.21 -2.48 5.85
CA LEU A 28 26.07 -1.63 5.49
C LEU A 28 25.02 -1.67 6.60
N ASP A 29 24.74 -0.52 7.21
CA ASP A 29 23.67 -0.36 8.19
C ASP A 29 22.50 0.42 7.56
N LEU A 30 21.34 -0.21 7.48
CA LEU A 30 20.08 0.39 7.00
C LEU A 30 19.04 0.54 8.11
N SER A 31 19.42 0.31 9.37
CA SER A 31 18.51 0.29 10.50
C SER A 31 17.83 1.65 10.73
N ASN A 32 16.64 1.64 11.34
CA ASN A 32 15.89 2.87 11.63
C ASN A 32 15.59 3.72 10.37
N ASN A 33 15.30 3.06 9.25
CA ASN A 33 14.68 3.63 8.05
C ASN A 33 13.23 3.15 7.90
N THR A 34 12.56 3.55 6.83
CA THR A 34 11.18 3.18 6.46
C THR A 34 11.15 2.25 5.23
N LEU A 35 12.15 1.38 5.11
CA LEU A 35 12.26 0.41 4.02
C LEU A 35 11.22 -0.72 4.17
N VAL A 36 10.69 -1.22 3.05
CA VAL A 36 9.63 -2.24 2.96
C VAL A 36 10.02 -3.35 1.99
N GLY A 37 9.35 -4.51 2.02
CA GLY A 37 9.60 -5.65 1.11
C GLY A 37 10.69 -6.63 1.57
N GLU A 38 10.96 -7.66 0.76
CA GLU A 38 11.96 -8.70 1.06
C GLU A 38 13.39 -8.17 0.90
N VAL A 39 14.31 -8.68 1.72
CA VAL A 39 15.75 -8.51 1.46
C VAL A 39 16.11 -9.32 0.20
N PRO A 40 16.75 -8.73 -0.82
CA PRO A 40 17.04 -9.41 -2.07
C PRO A 40 17.82 -10.72 -1.87
N LYS A 41 17.30 -11.82 -2.45
CA LYS A 41 17.88 -13.18 -2.41
C LYS A 41 19.22 -13.32 -3.15
N SER A 42 19.78 -12.24 -3.69
CA SER A 42 21.11 -12.20 -4.32
C SER A 42 22.27 -12.33 -3.31
N SER A 43 22.00 -12.57 -2.02
CA SER A 43 22.98 -12.88 -0.97
C SER A 43 23.69 -14.24 -1.11
N LYS A 44 23.91 -14.73 -2.35
CA LYS A 44 24.66 -15.96 -2.63
C LYS A 44 26.19 -15.81 -2.48
N GLY A 45 26.61 -14.79 -1.73
CA GLY A 45 28.03 -14.48 -1.50
C GLY A 45 28.35 -14.15 -0.04
N LEU A 46 27.45 -14.32 0.93
CA LEU A 46 27.88 -14.35 2.33
C LEU A 46 28.56 -15.70 2.56
N ASN A 47 29.82 -15.83 2.13
CA ASN A 47 30.71 -16.87 2.60
C ASN A 47 30.90 -16.60 4.09
N THR A 48 30.13 -17.32 4.89
CA THR A 48 30.18 -17.34 6.35
C THR A 48 31.47 -18.01 6.79
N THR A 49 32.61 -17.34 6.60
CA THR A 49 33.85 -17.76 7.25
C THR A 49 34.48 -16.57 7.95
N ARG A 50 34.11 -16.49 9.24
CA ARG A 50 34.56 -15.58 10.31
C ARG A 50 33.84 -14.23 10.41
N CYS A 51 32.54 -14.30 10.67
CA CYS A 51 31.96 -13.49 11.73
C CYS A 51 31.21 -14.43 12.68
N SER A 52 31.37 -14.19 13.98
CA SER A 52 30.98 -14.99 15.15
C SER A 52 29.56 -15.61 15.12
N PRO A 53 29.34 -16.73 15.85
CA PRO A 53 28.08 -17.46 15.83
C PRO A 53 27.04 -16.66 16.59
N ASP A 54 26.08 -16.11 15.88
CA ASP A 54 24.70 -15.88 16.31
C ASP A 54 24.05 -15.05 15.21
N ILE A 55 23.31 -15.73 14.33
CA ILE A 55 22.05 -15.32 13.69
C ILE A 55 21.86 -16.29 12.52
N ASP A 56 21.13 -17.35 12.84
CA ASP A 56 20.52 -18.26 11.89
C ASP A 56 19.38 -17.51 11.18
N PHE A 57 19.46 -17.40 9.85
CA PHE A 57 18.44 -16.78 9.00
C PHE A 57 17.37 -17.77 8.52
N THR A 58 17.36 -19.02 9.00
CA THR A 58 16.45 -20.04 8.47
C THR A 58 15.03 -20.00 9.05
N ASN A 59 14.74 -19.09 9.99
CA ASN A 59 13.40 -19.05 10.60
C ASN A 59 12.90 -17.65 10.98
N MET A 60 12.89 -16.71 10.02
CA MET A 60 12.30 -15.38 10.27
C MET A 60 11.07 -15.10 9.40
N SER A 61 9.95 -15.74 9.74
CA SER A 61 8.69 -15.01 9.79
C SER A 61 8.65 -14.27 11.12
N LEU A 62 8.89 -12.95 11.19
CA LEU A 62 8.54 -12.13 12.38
C LEU A 62 8.63 -10.64 12.04
N TYR A 63 7.51 -9.90 12.03
CA TYR A 63 6.92 -9.23 13.20
C TYR A 63 7.91 -8.43 14.06
N LEU A 64 7.95 -7.12 13.82
CA LEU A 64 8.54 -6.12 14.70
C LEU A 64 7.82 -6.09 16.05
N LYS A 65 8.50 -6.50 17.14
CA LYS A 65 8.14 -6.11 18.51
C LYS A 65 9.35 -5.48 19.20
N ARG A 66 9.26 -4.17 19.47
CA ARG A 66 10.21 -3.43 20.33
C ARG A 66 9.96 -3.75 21.81
N SER A 67 11.03 -3.93 22.60
CA SER A 67 11.03 -3.44 23.99
C SER A 67 12.46 -3.24 24.53
N GLY A 68 12.71 -2.07 25.13
CA GLY A 68 13.96 -1.71 25.79
C GLY A 68 13.97 -0.26 26.33
N ARG A 69 13.08 0.02 27.28
CA ARG A 69 13.00 1.18 28.21
C ARG A 69 13.10 2.62 27.63
N SER A 70 11.93 3.22 27.37
CA SER A 70 11.67 4.61 27.77
C SER A 70 10.19 4.79 28.12
N ARG A 71 9.96 5.62 29.13
CA ARG A 71 8.74 5.76 29.94
C ARG A 71 7.54 6.24 29.10
N HIS A 72 6.36 5.70 29.45
CA HIS A 72 5.01 6.16 29.08
C HIS A 72 4.83 6.76 27.67
N ARG A 73 4.53 5.89 26.70
CA ARG A 73 3.54 6.21 25.66
C ARG A 73 2.90 4.90 25.21
N ARG A 74 1.58 4.83 25.28
CA ARG A 74 0.79 3.70 24.74
C ARG A 74 1.14 3.56 23.26
N GLN A 75 2.08 2.69 22.92
CA GLN A 75 2.34 2.33 21.52
C GLN A 75 1.12 1.53 21.08
N HIS A 76 0.23 2.16 20.32
CA HIS A 76 -0.85 1.49 19.63
C HIS A 76 -0.22 0.39 18.78
N LYS A 77 -0.49 -0.86 19.15
CA LYS A 77 -0.01 -2.05 18.47
C LYS A 77 -0.74 -2.12 17.12
N HIS A 78 -0.15 -1.52 16.09
CA HIS A 78 -0.72 -1.50 14.75
C HIS A 78 -0.86 -2.94 14.24
N ALA A 79 -2.05 -3.31 13.77
CA ALA A 79 -2.30 -4.63 13.20
C ALA A 79 -1.48 -4.83 11.90
N PRO A 80 -1.00 -6.06 11.63
CA PRO A 80 -0.20 -6.36 10.43
C PRO A 80 -0.97 -6.09 9.12
N ASN A 81 -0.25 -5.94 8.01
CA ASN A 81 -0.85 -6.04 6.68
C ASN A 81 -0.81 -7.51 6.20
N VAL A 82 -1.83 -7.93 5.45
CA VAL A 82 -1.89 -9.24 4.78
C VAL A 82 -1.71 -9.00 3.28
N ILE A 83 -0.70 -9.62 2.66
CA ILE A 83 -0.38 -9.39 1.25
C ILE A 83 -0.20 -10.75 0.56
N ALA A 84 -0.97 -11.00 -0.50
CA ALA A 84 -0.93 -12.23 -1.29
C ALA A 84 -0.85 -11.92 -2.79
N GLY A 85 -0.14 -12.76 -3.56
CA GLY A 85 0.09 -12.55 -4.99
C GLY A 85 1.42 -11.86 -5.30
N THR A 86 1.53 -11.16 -6.44
CA THR A 86 2.81 -10.65 -6.97
C THR A 86 2.87 -9.12 -6.97
N ASN A 87 4.02 -8.53 -6.66
CA ASN A 87 4.26 -7.07 -6.78
C ASN A 87 3.27 -6.18 -6.01
N ASN A 88 2.68 -6.67 -4.93
CA ASN A 88 1.83 -5.86 -4.06
C ASN A 88 2.68 -5.13 -3.01
N ILE A 89 2.46 -3.82 -2.84
CA ILE A 89 3.27 -2.96 -1.98
C ILE A 89 2.37 -2.17 -1.03
N VAL A 90 2.72 -2.16 0.26
CA VAL A 90 2.21 -1.16 1.22
C VAL A 90 3.39 -0.32 1.68
N ARG A 91 3.42 0.97 1.32
CA ARG A 91 4.54 1.87 1.70
C ARG A 91 4.40 2.36 3.13
N SER A 92 3.18 2.65 3.60
CA SER A 92 2.92 3.09 4.97
C SER A 92 1.48 2.81 5.41
N GLY A 93 1.33 2.27 6.61
CA GLY A 93 0.05 1.99 7.26
C GLY A 93 -0.16 0.53 7.65
N SER A 94 -1.30 0.24 8.25
CA SER A 94 -1.56 -0.97 9.03
C SER A 94 -2.94 -1.57 8.77
N ASN A 95 -3.13 -2.86 9.06
CA ASN A 95 -4.39 -3.58 8.87
C ASN A 95 -4.92 -3.59 7.42
N ASN A 96 -4.05 -3.53 6.41
CA ASN A 96 -4.48 -3.63 5.02
C ASN A 96 -4.43 -5.07 4.53
N VAL A 97 -5.35 -5.45 3.64
CA VAL A 97 -5.39 -6.73 2.94
C VAL A 97 -5.22 -6.48 1.44
N LEU A 98 -4.16 -7.01 0.84
CA LEU A 98 -3.89 -6.92 -0.60
C LEU A 98 -3.86 -8.32 -1.20
N ALA A 99 -4.55 -8.53 -2.32
CA ALA A 99 -4.52 -9.76 -3.10
C ALA A 99 -4.42 -9.47 -4.61
N GLY A 100 -3.74 -10.32 -5.38
CA GLY A 100 -3.62 -10.18 -6.84
C GLY A 100 -2.26 -9.66 -7.27
N ASN A 101 -2.17 -8.77 -8.26
CA ASN A 101 -0.89 -8.31 -8.80
C ASN A 101 -0.75 -6.79 -8.94
N ASP A 102 0.45 -6.27 -8.66
CA ASP A 102 0.81 -4.86 -8.93
C ASP A 102 -0.07 -3.83 -8.20
N ASN A 103 -0.58 -4.16 -7.02
CA ASN A 103 -1.39 -3.25 -6.21
C ASN A 103 -0.52 -2.47 -5.22
N THR A 104 -0.69 -1.16 -5.13
CA THR A 104 0.07 -0.31 -4.23
C THR A 104 -0.84 0.48 -3.29
N ILE A 105 -0.64 0.31 -1.99
CA ILE A 105 -1.11 1.27 -0.98
C ILE A 105 0.06 2.17 -0.61
N ILE A 106 -0.10 3.48 -0.79
CA ILE A 106 0.97 4.45 -0.54
C ILE A 106 0.93 4.91 0.92
N PHE A 107 -0.24 5.37 1.40
CA PHE A 107 -0.46 5.68 2.82
C PHE A 107 -1.88 5.26 3.17
N GLY A 108 -2.10 4.44 4.20
CA GLY A 108 -3.45 4.02 4.54
C GLY A 108 -3.59 2.85 5.50
N ASN A 109 -4.70 2.81 6.23
CA ASN A 109 -5.06 1.71 7.13
C ASN A 109 -6.39 1.06 6.73
N ASP A 110 -6.57 -0.19 7.15
CA ASP A 110 -7.86 -0.89 7.07
C ASP A 110 -8.41 -1.05 5.64
N ASN A 111 -7.56 -1.02 4.60
CA ASN A 111 -8.01 -1.16 3.21
C ASN A 111 -8.01 -2.62 2.77
N ALA A 112 -9.04 -3.02 2.02
CA ALA A 112 -9.10 -4.30 1.31
C ALA A 112 -8.98 -4.04 -0.20
N VAL A 113 -7.87 -4.48 -0.80
CA VAL A 113 -7.53 -4.25 -2.20
C VAL A 113 -7.31 -5.59 -2.89
N SER A 114 -8.03 -5.84 -3.98
CA SER A 114 -7.93 -7.10 -4.75
C SER A 114 -7.94 -6.84 -6.25
N GLY A 115 -7.24 -7.67 -7.01
CA GLY A 115 -7.17 -7.59 -8.47
C GLY A 115 -5.83 -7.03 -8.94
N SER A 116 -5.83 -6.09 -9.89
CA SER A 116 -4.59 -5.65 -10.52
C SER A 116 -4.41 -4.15 -10.73
N TYR A 117 -3.17 -3.68 -10.60
CA TYR A 117 -2.78 -2.30 -10.91
C TYR A 117 -3.56 -1.23 -10.13
N GLN A 118 -3.91 -1.52 -8.87
CA GLN A 118 -4.63 -0.57 -8.02
C GLN A 118 -3.64 0.38 -7.33
N VAL A 119 -3.99 1.67 -7.20
CA VAL A 119 -3.24 2.67 -6.42
C VAL A 119 -4.16 3.29 -5.37
N VAL A 120 -3.84 3.11 -4.09
CA VAL A 120 -4.72 3.51 -2.99
C VAL A 120 -4.00 4.41 -1.99
N TYR A 121 -4.70 5.48 -1.61
CA TYR A 121 -4.38 6.43 -0.55
C TYR A 121 -5.57 6.53 0.40
N GLY A 122 -5.32 6.59 1.71
CA GLY A 122 -6.38 6.77 2.70
C GLY A 122 -6.81 5.47 3.37
N ASN A 123 -7.99 5.47 4.00
CA ASN A 123 -8.36 4.42 4.95
C ASN A 123 -9.72 3.78 4.63
N ASN A 124 -9.86 2.52 5.02
CA ASN A 124 -11.11 1.76 4.95
C ASN A 124 -11.71 1.70 3.54
N HIS A 125 -10.88 1.63 2.50
CA HIS A 125 -11.33 1.40 1.13
C HIS A 125 -11.53 -0.09 0.87
N VAL A 126 -12.53 -0.42 0.05
CA VAL A 126 -12.70 -1.73 -0.60
C VAL A 126 -12.55 -1.50 -2.10
N VAL A 127 -11.44 -1.97 -2.68
CA VAL A 127 -11.10 -1.74 -4.09
C VAL A 127 -10.86 -3.08 -4.77
N THR A 128 -11.72 -3.47 -5.69
CA THR A 128 -11.61 -4.73 -6.45
C THR A 128 -11.59 -4.48 -7.95
N GLY A 129 -11.05 -5.38 -8.76
CA GLY A 129 -11.02 -5.23 -10.22
C GLY A 129 -9.66 -4.74 -10.74
N SER A 130 -9.62 -3.72 -11.59
CA SER A 130 -8.34 -3.27 -12.15
C SER A 130 -8.19 -1.77 -12.42
N ASN A 131 -6.97 -1.26 -12.29
CA ASN A 131 -6.59 0.11 -12.70
C ASN A 131 -7.38 1.23 -12.00
N HIS A 132 -7.69 1.09 -10.73
CA HIS A 132 -8.33 2.12 -9.89
C HIS A 132 -7.28 2.98 -9.19
N ALA A 133 -7.53 4.28 -9.14
CA ALA A 133 -6.87 5.22 -8.27
C ALA A 133 -7.88 5.69 -7.20
N ALA A 134 -7.66 5.33 -5.94
CA ALA A 134 -8.55 5.68 -4.84
C ALA A 134 -7.83 6.57 -3.82
N SER A 135 -8.46 7.66 -3.38
CA SER A 135 -7.94 8.54 -2.33
C SER A 135 -9.03 9.02 -1.38
N GLY A 136 -8.82 8.86 -0.08
CA GLY A 136 -9.67 9.46 0.96
C GLY A 136 -10.13 8.47 2.00
N SER A 137 -11.44 8.21 2.10
CA SER A 137 -11.91 7.17 3.02
C SER A 137 -13.21 6.49 2.62
N ASN A 138 -13.36 5.22 3.01
CA ASN A 138 -14.64 4.50 2.94
C ASN A 138 -15.21 4.36 1.52
N HIS A 139 -14.37 4.25 0.49
CA HIS A 139 -14.85 3.98 -0.87
C HIS A 139 -15.05 2.49 -1.09
N ALA A 140 -16.09 2.11 -1.83
CA ALA A 140 -16.25 0.78 -2.41
C ALA A 140 -16.18 0.93 -3.94
N ALA A 141 -15.11 0.44 -4.56
CA ALA A 141 -14.90 0.52 -5.99
C ALA A 141 -14.71 -0.89 -6.57
N SER A 142 -15.46 -1.19 -7.63
CA SER A 142 -15.32 -2.43 -8.42
C SER A 142 -15.34 -2.11 -9.91
N GLY A 143 -14.84 -3.02 -10.75
CA GLY A 143 -14.82 -2.84 -12.20
C GLY A 143 -13.44 -2.45 -12.71
N SER A 144 -13.35 -1.42 -13.57
CA SER A 144 -12.04 -0.99 -14.08
C SER A 144 -11.90 0.51 -14.36
N TYR A 145 -10.67 1.01 -14.24
CA TYR A 145 -10.31 2.38 -14.62
C TYR A 145 -11.15 3.45 -13.90
N HIS A 146 -11.18 3.41 -12.57
CA HIS A 146 -11.91 4.44 -11.79
C HIS A 146 -10.93 5.36 -11.09
N VAL A 147 -11.23 6.66 -11.10
CA VAL A 147 -10.59 7.61 -10.19
C VAL A 147 -11.60 8.00 -9.14
N VAL A 148 -11.32 7.69 -7.88
CA VAL A 148 -12.24 7.90 -6.77
C VAL A 148 -11.57 8.75 -5.70
N ILE A 149 -12.15 9.90 -5.40
CA ILE A 149 -11.65 10.79 -4.36
C ILE A 149 -12.76 11.19 -3.37
N GLY A 150 -12.39 11.42 -2.12
CA GLY A 150 -13.28 11.98 -1.10
C GLY A 150 -13.72 10.96 -0.05
N LYS A 151 -15.03 10.81 0.19
CA LYS A 151 -15.53 9.98 1.30
C LYS A 151 -16.82 9.21 1.01
N HIS A 152 -16.88 7.92 1.31
CA HIS A 152 -18.12 7.11 1.20
C HIS A 152 -18.71 7.09 -0.22
N ASN A 153 -17.91 6.80 -1.24
CA ASN A 153 -18.46 6.67 -2.61
C ASN A 153 -18.52 5.19 -2.99
N ILE A 154 -19.58 4.78 -3.68
CA ILE A 154 -19.77 3.43 -4.22
C ILE A 154 -19.72 3.52 -5.74
N ILE A 155 -18.75 2.83 -6.36
CA ILE A 155 -18.48 2.94 -7.79
C ILE A 155 -18.41 1.55 -8.40
N SER A 156 -19.08 1.36 -9.53
CA SER A 156 -18.94 0.18 -10.38
C SER A 156 -18.86 0.56 -11.86
N GLY A 157 -18.53 -0.41 -12.71
CA GLY A 157 -18.51 -0.24 -14.16
C GLY A 157 -17.11 0.07 -14.70
N THR A 158 -16.99 1.06 -15.61
CA THR A 158 -15.70 1.37 -16.25
C THR A 158 -15.46 2.87 -16.43
N HIS A 159 -14.23 3.36 -16.26
CA HIS A 159 -13.87 4.75 -16.65
C HIS A 159 -14.68 5.86 -15.94
N ASN A 160 -15.12 5.64 -14.71
CA ASN A 160 -15.82 6.67 -13.92
C ASN A 160 -14.87 7.48 -13.02
N ASP A 161 -15.02 8.81 -13.03
CA ASP A 161 -14.29 9.76 -12.18
C ASP A 161 -15.25 10.31 -11.13
N VAL A 162 -15.05 9.95 -9.86
CA VAL A 162 -16.01 10.21 -8.78
C VAL A 162 -15.34 10.92 -7.61
N GLY A 163 -15.71 12.19 -7.41
CA GLY A 163 -15.31 13.00 -6.27
C GLY A 163 -16.45 13.23 -5.28
N GLY A 164 -16.13 13.86 -4.14
CA GLY A 164 -17.12 14.29 -3.15
C GLY A 164 -17.50 13.18 -2.16
N SER A 165 -18.79 13.08 -1.80
CA SER A 165 -19.19 12.11 -0.77
C SER A 165 -20.56 11.46 -0.95
N LYS A 166 -20.69 10.20 -0.55
CA LYS A 166 -21.97 9.45 -0.60
C LYS A 166 -22.57 9.35 -2.00
N ASN A 167 -21.73 9.35 -3.04
CA ASN A 167 -22.19 9.17 -4.42
C ASN A 167 -22.21 7.68 -4.77
N ILE A 168 -23.24 7.26 -5.50
CA ILE A 168 -23.38 5.91 -6.08
C ILE A 168 -23.29 6.06 -7.59
N VAL A 169 -22.25 5.51 -8.20
CA VAL A 169 -21.97 5.68 -9.63
C VAL A 169 -21.76 4.34 -10.29
N SER A 170 -22.51 4.06 -11.35
CA SER A 170 -22.36 2.88 -12.20
C SER A 170 -22.32 3.27 -13.67
N GLY A 171 -22.10 2.30 -14.56
CA GLY A 171 -22.04 2.54 -16.00
C GLY A 171 -20.64 2.91 -16.48
N SER A 172 -20.53 3.84 -17.44
CA SER A 172 -19.23 4.13 -18.07
C SER A 172 -18.97 5.60 -18.36
N LYS A 173 -17.73 6.06 -18.16
CA LYS A 173 -17.30 7.42 -18.55
C LYS A 173 -18.10 8.53 -17.86
N ASN A 174 -18.56 8.29 -16.64
CA ASN A 174 -19.31 9.28 -15.86
C ASN A 174 -18.35 10.09 -14.96
N VAL A 175 -18.54 11.41 -14.92
CA VAL A 175 -17.82 12.34 -14.05
C VAL A 175 -18.82 12.86 -13.01
N VAL A 176 -18.59 12.53 -11.74
CA VAL A 176 -19.54 12.83 -10.65
C VAL A 176 -18.84 13.53 -9.49
N SER A 177 -19.40 14.64 -9.01
CA SER A 177 -18.91 15.36 -7.83
C SER A 177 -20.06 15.92 -6.99
N GLY A 178 -19.78 16.33 -5.76
CA GLY A 178 -20.77 16.77 -4.78
C GLY A 178 -21.21 15.64 -3.86
N SER A 179 -22.49 15.55 -3.50
CA SER A 179 -22.93 14.56 -2.49
C SER A 179 -24.27 13.90 -2.70
N HIS A 180 -24.40 12.64 -2.31
CA HIS A 180 -25.66 11.88 -2.37
C HIS A 180 -26.23 11.79 -3.80
N ASN A 181 -25.38 11.79 -4.82
CA ASN A 181 -25.81 11.63 -6.21
C ASN A 181 -25.85 10.14 -6.58
N THR A 182 -26.88 9.72 -7.31
CA THR A 182 -27.00 8.40 -7.93
C THR A 182 -26.91 8.56 -9.44
N VAL A 183 -25.87 8.00 -10.05
CA VAL A 183 -25.60 8.14 -11.49
C VAL A 183 -25.41 6.76 -12.10
N SER A 184 -26.17 6.45 -13.15
CA SER A 184 -25.95 5.31 -14.03
C SER A 184 -25.87 5.79 -15.48
N GLY A 185 -25.65 4.88 -16.43
CA GLY A 185 -25.59 5.24 -17.85
C GLY A 185 -24.18 5.58 -18.32
N LYS A 186 -24.07 6.46 -19.33
CA LYS A 186 -22.79 6.73 -20.00
C LYS A 186 -22.58 8.20 -20.33
N ASN A 187 -21.35 8.68 -20.13
CA ASN A 187 -20.92 10.05 -20.47
C ASN A 187 -21.69 11.15 -19.72
N HIS A 188 -22.14 10.91 -18.49
CA HIS A 188 -22.78 11.95 -17.68
C HIS A 188 -21.75 12.82 -16.96
N PHE A 189 -22.05 14.12 -16.87
CA PHE A 189 -21.35 15.07 -16.01
C PHE A 189 -22.33 15.57 -14.93
N VAL A 190 -22.13 15.14 -13.69
CA VAL A 190 -23.07 15.37 -12.58
C VAL A 190 -22.36 16.04 -11.42
N THR A 191 -22.81 17.25 -11.07
CA THR A 191 -22.34 17.99 -9.90
C THR A 191 -23.52 18.42 -9.03
N GLY A 192 -23.31 18.56 -7.72
CA GLY A 192 -24.33 19.06 -6.79
C GLY A 192 -24.76 18.02 -5.76
N HIS A 193 -26.01 18.10 -5.29
CA HIS A 193 -26.51 17.25 -4.21
C HIS A 193 -27.83 16.56 -4.58
N ASN A 194 -28.02 15.32 -4.09
CA ASN A 194 -29.27 14.56 -4.23
C ASN A 194 -29.79 14.41 -5.66
N LYS A 195 -28.89 14.33 -6.66
CA LYS A 195 -29.28 14.14 -8.05
C LYS A 195 -29.43 12.66 -8.39
N VAL A 196 -30.38 12.34 -9.25
CA VAL A 196 -30.52 11.03 -9.90
C VAL A 196 -30.41 11.23 -11.41
N VAL A 197 -29.46 10.57 -12.05
CA VAL A 197 -29.19 10.66 -13.50
C VAL A 197 -28.97 9.24 -14.03
N THR A 198 -29.63 8.88 -15.13
CA THR A 198 -29.66 7.51 -15.66
C THR A 198 -29.41 7.45 -17.15
#